data_AF-A0A0D3G082-F1
#
_entry.id   AF-A0A0D3G082-F1
#
_cell.length_a   1.000
_cell.length_b   1.000
_cell.length_c   1.000
_cell.angle_alpha   90.00
_cell.angle_beta   90.00
_cell.angle_gamma   90.00
#
_symmetry.space_group_name_H-M   'P 1'
#
loop_
_entity.id
_entity.type
_entity.pdbx_description
1 polymer ?
#
loop_
_entity_poly.entity_id
_entity_poly.type
_entity_poly.pdbx_seq_one_letter_code
_entity_poly.pdbx_strand_id
1 'polypeptide(L)' 'MDYACGSGAECGSIQPSGACYTPDTVLAHASYAFNSYWQMTKAAGGTCDFGGTATIVTRDPSK' A
#
# COMPACT_ATOMS: atom_id res chain seq x y z
N MET A 1 -2.15 7.06 -4.40
CA MET A 1 -1.23 5.92 -4.57
C MET A 1 0.17 6.41 -4.93
N ASP A 2 0.28 7.41 -5.81
CA ASP A 2 1.57 7.95 -6.31
C ASP A 2 2.52 8.38 -5.20
N TYR A 3 2.01 9.04 -4.15
CA TYR A 3 2.82 9.40 -2.99
C TYR A 3 3.46 8.18 -2.32
N ALA A 4 2.69 7.11 -2.09
CA ALA A 4 3.21 5.89 -1.48
C ALA A 4 4.34 5.30 -2.33
N CYS A 5 4.11 5.16 -3.64
CA CYS A 5 5.09 4.62 -4.59
C CYS A 5 6.36 5.47 -4.70
N GLY A 6 6.22 6.80 -4.69
CA GLY A 6 7.36 7.72 -4.74
C GLY A 6 8.10 7.86 -3.41
N SER A 7 7.47 7.49 -2.29
CA SER A 7 8.00 7.67 -0.94
C SER A 7 8.47 6.36 -0.29
N GLY A 8 8.62 5.29 -1.09
CA GLY A 8 9.25 4.04 -0.66
C GLY A 8 8.39 2.79 -0.72
N ALA A 9 7.12 2.84 -1.14
CA ALA A 9 6.34 1.62 -1.37
C ALA A 9 6.87 0.83 -2.58
N GLU A 10 6.73 -0.50 -2.52
CA GLU A 10 7.10 -1.39 -3.61
C GLU A 10 5.98 -1.53 -4.67
N CYS A 11 5.71 -0.46 -5.43
CA CYS A 11 4.62 -0.47 -6.41
C CYS A 11 4.90 -1.29 -7.69
N GLY A 12 6.09 -1.88 -7.84
CA GLY A 12 6.41 -2.76 -8.97
C GLY A 12 5.55 -4.03 -9.00
N SER A 13 5.20 -4.56 -7.83
CA SER A 13 4.40 -5.77 -7.68
C SER A 13 2.94 -5.60 -8.13
N ILE A 14 2.42 -4.37 -8.19
CA ILE A 14 1.04 -4.06 -8.64
C ILE A 14 0.97 -3.49 -10.06
N GLN A 15 2.10 -3.45 -10.79
CA GLN A 15 2.08 -3.11 -12.23
C GLN A 15 1.52 -4.27 -13.06
N PRO A 16 1.12 -4.07 -14.33
CA PRO A 16 0.54 -5.12 -15.18
C PRO A 16 1.33 -6.42 -15.29
N SER A 17 2.65 -6.38 -15.10
CA SER A 17 3.55 -7.54 -15.09
C SER A 17 3.92 -8.05 -13.69
N GLY A 18 3.34 -7.46 -12.64
CA GLY A 18 3.68 -7.72 -11.24
C GLY A 18 2.87 -8.87 -10.63
N ALA A 19 3.44 -9.49 -9.60
CA ALA A 19 2.83 -10.66 -8.94
C ALA A 19 1.53 -10.35 -8.19
N CYS A 20 1.29 -9.08 -7.84
CA CYS A 20 0.11 -8.59 -7.13
C CYS A 20 -0.78 -7.70 -8.00
N TYR A 21 -0.70 -7.81 -9.34
CA TYR A 21 -1.57 -7.07 -10.24
C TYR A 21 -3.05 -7.46 -10.10
N THR A 22 -3.34 -8.74 -9.90
CA THR A 22 -4.71 -9.23 -9.76
C THR A 22 -5.16 -9.31 -8.30
N PRO A 23 -6.37 -8.81 -7.97
CA PRO A 23 -7.37 -8.22 -8.87
C PRO A 23 -6.99 -6.81 -9.33
N ASP A 24 -7.18 -6.54 -10.62
CA ASP A 24 -6.88 -5.25 -11.26
C ASP A 24 -7.95 -4.20 -10.90
N THR A 25 -7.89 -3.74 -9.66
CA THR A 25 -8.78 -2.70 -9.13
C THR A 25 -7.95 -1.66 -8.41
N VAL A 26 -8.35 -0.40 -8.55
CA VAL A 26 -7.71 0.73 -7.86
C VAL A 26 -7.66 0.49 -6.35
N LEU A 27 -8.71 -0.10 -5.77
CA LEU A 27 -8.77 -0.40 -4.34
C LEU A 27 -7.72 -1.44 -3.92
N ALA A 28 -7.56 -2.53 -4.66
CA ALA A 28 -6.58 -3.57 -4.34
C ALA A 28 -5.15 -3.05 -4.46
N HIS A 29 -4.85 -2.33 -5.54
CA HIS A 29 -3.55 -1.70 -5.76
C HIS A 29 -3.24 -0.64 -4.70
N ALA A 30 -4.22 0.21 -4.35
CA ALA A 30 -4.07 1.21 -3.29
C ALA A 30 -3.78 0.55 -1.94
N SER A 31 -4.54 -0.49 -1.59
CA SER A 31 -4.38 -1.22 -0.33
C SER A 31 -2.98 -1.83 -0.22
N TYR A 32 -2.48 -2.42 -1.30
CA TYR A 32 -1.12 -2.96 -1.34
C TYR A 32 -0.07 -1.86 -1.21
N ALA A 33 -0.16 -0.78 -2.00
CA ALA A 33 0.81 0.32 -1.97
C ALA A 33 0.87 1.00 -0.59
N PHE A 34 -0.28 1.25 0.03
CA PHE A 34 -0.37 1.87 1.35
C PHE A 34 0.18 0.95 2.44
N ASN A 35 -0.14 -0.34 2.39
CA ASN A 35 0.44 -1.31 3.32
C ASN A 35 1.96 -1.40 3.15
N SER A 36 2.45 -1.50 1.92
CA SER A 36 3.89 -1.54 1.61
C SER A 36 4.62 -0.31 2.17
N TYR A 37 4.13 0.89 1.89
CA TYR A 37 4.67 2.14 2.46
C TYR A 37 4.68 2.10 3.99
N TRP A 38 3.55 1.74 4.61
CA TRP A 38 3.43 1.73 6.06
C TRP A 38 4.42 0.77 6.71
N GLN A 39 4.57 -0.45 6.17
CA GLN A 39 5.52 -1.42 6.71
C GLN A 39 6.96 -0.91 6.65
N MET A 40 7.33 -0.19 5.59
CA MET A 40 8.68 0.35 5.41
C MET A 40 8.96 1.61 6.24
N THR A 41 7.94 2.41 6.53
CA THR A 41 8.12 3.74 7.16
C THR A 41 7.68 3.82 8.62
N LYS A 42 6.85 2.89 9.11
CA LYS A 42 6.32 2.92 10.50
C LYS A 42 7.39 3.02 11.57
N ALA A 43 8.56 2.40 11.36
CA ALA A 43 9.67 2.43 12.31
C ALA A 43 10.34 3.81 12.42
N ALA A 44 10.24 4.62 11.36
CA ALA A 44 10.77 5.98 11.30
C ALA A 44 9.70 7.04 11.63
N GLY A 45 8.52 6.64 12.11
CA GLY A 45 7.42 7.56 12.38
C GLY A 45 6.63 7.98 11.13
N GLY A 46 6.74 7.23 10.02
CA GLY A 46 5.85 7.40 8.87
C GLY A 46 4.38 7.28 9.30
N THR A 47 3.47 7.90 8.56
CA THR A 47 2.04 7.93 8.89
C THR A 47 1.24 7.16 7.83
N CYS A 48 0.15 6.53 8.23
CA CYS A 48 -0.80 5.92 7.30
C CYS A 48 -1.86 6.94 6.83
N ASP A 49 -1.54 8.24 6.85
CA ASP A 49 -2.47 9.28 6.41
C ASP A 49 -2.26 9.56 4.92
N PHE A 50 -3.07 8.93 4.09
CA PHE A 50 -3.14 9.18 2.66
C PHE A 50 -4.32 10.10 2.33
N GLY A 51 -4.50 11.18 3.09
CA GLY A 51 -5.62 12.11 2.94
C GLY A 51 -6.96 11.48 3.32
N GLY A 52 -6.97 10.64 4.35
CA GLY A 52 -8.16 9.90 4.80
C GLY A 52 -8.59 8.75 3.88
N THR A 53 -7.83 8.43 2.83
CA THR A 53 -8.13 7.31 1.91
C THR A 53 -7.59 5.96 2.38
N ALA A 54 -6.91 5.93 3.53
CA ALA A 54 -6.40 4.72 4.15
C ALA A 54 -6.71 4.71 5.65
N THR A 55 -6.81 3.50 6.19
CA THR A 55 -6.99 3.27 7.62
C THR A 55 -6.00 2.20 8.07
N ILE A 56 -5.46 2.35 9.28
CA ILE A 56 -4.64 1.30 9.90
C ILE A 56 -5.59 0.17 10.32
N VAL A 57 -5.37 -1.01 9.77
CA VAL A 57 -6.06 -2.23 10.18
C VAL A 57 -5.08 -3.08 10.99
N THR A 58 -5.47 -3.44 12.22
CA THR A 58 -4.66 -4.31 13.10
C THR A 58 -5.03 -5.79 12.97
N ARG A 59 -6.14 -6.08 12.30
CA ARG A 59 -6.58 -7.43 11.99
C ARG A 59 -6.07 -7.83 10.60
N ASP A 60 -5.39 -8.96 10.53
CA ASP A 60 -4.94 -9.54 9.27
C ASP A 60 -6.17 -9.83 8.39
N PRO A 61 -6.28 -9.23 7.20
CA PRO A 61 -7.43 -9.44 6.32
C PRO A 61 -7.50 -10.86 5.74
N SER A 62 -6.47 -11.68 5.90
CA SER A 62 -6.48 -13.10 5.53
C SER A 62 -7.08 -14.03 6.58
N LYS A 63 -7.49 -13.51 7.75
CA LYS A 63 -8.03 -14.30 8.88
C LYS A 63 -9.37 -13.79 9.43
#